data_AF-A0A949EM29-F1
#
_entry.id   AF-A0A949EM29-F1
#
_cell.length_a   1.000
_cell.length_b   1.000
_cell.length_c   1.000
_cell.angle_alpha   90.00
_cell.angle_beta   90.00
_cell.angle_gamma   90.00
#
_symmetry.space_group_name_H-M   'P 1'
#
loop_
_entity.id
_entity.type
_entity.pdbx_description
1 polymer ?
#
loop_
_entity_poly.entity_id
_entity_poly.type
_entity_poly.pdbx_seq_one_letter_code
_entity_poly.pdbx_strand_id
1 'polypeptide(L)'
;MTSTIETDNEIANWFYYLLSESSLENEFGKDSQFSDELKDLRHKILFQNTVKVIVLLFLAIVLFLGKIEHFLAFVPMFILLFVNDTSIRKGIGRLSQRVLSRDFVDNDFENKSLYQIGENYCKKYGVASLVTVQFFTVNFVRLVFVSSVVVFAFAFPLKIQQSYIAIAILFYASKVITGFHFMFNRMK
;
A
#
# COMPACT_ATOMS: atom_id res chain seq x y z
N MET A 1 3.76 -14.30 -13.48
CA MET A 1 2.78 -13.36 -12.92
C MET A 1 2.98 -13.11 -11.43
N THR A 2 3.19 -14.13 -10.59
CA THR A 2 3.53 -13.96 -9.17
C THR A 2 4.74 -13.07 -8.96
N SER A 3 5.77 -13.17 -9.82
CA SER A 3 6.93 -12.28 -9.77
C SER A 3 6.57 -10.80 -9.93
N THR A 4 5.54 -10.45 -10.70
CA THR A 4 5.11 -9.06 -10.89
C THR A 4 4.34 -8.55 -9.67
N ILE A 5 3.47 -9.37 -9.08
CA ILE A 5 2.75 -9.04 -7.83
C ILE A 5 3.75 -8.91 -6.65
N GLU A 6 4.82 -9.70 -6.65
CA GLU A 6 5.83 -9.68 -5.59
C GLU A 6 6.82 -8.50 -5.70
N THR A 7 7.01 -7.96 -6.91
CA THR A 7 8.00 -6.91 -7.19
C THR A 7 7.37 -5.52 -7.31
N ASP A 8 6.14 -5.40 -7.81
CA ASP A 8 5.45 -4.12 -7.98
C ASP A 8 4.49 -3.86 -6.81
N ASN A 9 4.75 -2.77 -6.09
CA ASN A 9 4.00 -2.40 -4.90
C ASN A 9 2.56 -1.95 -5.20
N GLU A 10 2.32 -1.28 -6.33
CA GLU A 10 0.98 -0.81 -6.70
C GLU A 10 0.10 -1.98 -7.12
N ILE A 11 0.69 -2.93 -7.86
CA ILE A 11 0.01 -4.17 -8.24
C ILE A 11 -0.28 -5.01 -6.99
N ALA A 12 0.68 -5.15 -6.07
CA ALA A 12 0.47 -5.84 -4.79
C ALA A 12 -0.66 -5.21 -3.97
N ASN A 13 -0.68 -3.88 -3.84
CA ASN A 13 -1.72 -3.17 -3.10
C ASN A 13 -3.11 -3.35 -3.72
N TRP A 14 -3.20 -3.32 -5.05
CA TRP A 14 -4.46 -3.58 -5.73
C TRP A 14 -4.94 -5.03 -5.56
N PHE A 15 -4.04 -6.02 -5.67
CA PHE A 15 -4.41 -7.42 -5.42
C PHE A 15 -4.83 -7.63 -3.97
N TYR A 16 -4.15 -6.98 -3.02
CA TYR A 16 -4.58 -7.00 -1.62
C TYR A 16 -5.96 -6.37 -1.43
N TYR A 17 -6.25 -5.24 -2.11
CA TYR A 17 -7.57 -4.63 -2.13
C TYR A 17 -8.62 -5.60 -2.68
N LEU A 18 -8.36 -6.23 -3.82
CA LEU A 18 -9.23 -7.25 -4.43
C LEU A 18 -9.50 -8.41 -3.46
N LEU A 19 -8.46 -8.99 -2.85
CA LEU A 19 -8.58 -10.09 -1.89
C LEU A 19 -9.34 -9.67 -0.62
N SER A 20 -9.30 -8.38 -0.28
CA SER A 20 -9.95 -7.83 0.90
C SER A 20 -11.40 -7.41 0.67
N GLU A 21 -11.89 -7.41 -0.56
CA GLU A 21 -13.26 -7.03 -0.88
C GLU A 21 -14.28 -8.06 -0.40
N SER A 22 -15.41 -7.56 0.10
CA SER A 22 -16.45 -8.38 0.72
C SER A 22 -17.01 -9.46 -0.22
N SER A 23 -17.19 -9.12 -1.50
CA SER A 23 -17.66 -10.05 -2.54
C SER A 23 -16.73 -11.25 -2.71
N LEU A 24 -15.42 -11.01 -2.74
CA LEU A 24 -14.42 -12.07 -2.89
C LEU A 24 -14.23 -12.85 -1.59
N GLU A 25 -14.20 -12.19 -0.43
CA GLU A 25 -14.10 -12.91 0.83
C GLU A 25 -15.31 -13.81 1.09
N ASN A 26 -16.51 -13.42 0.68
CA ASN A 26 -17.70 -14.28 0.78
C ASN A 26 -17.64 -15.48 -0.17
N GLU A 27 -17.00 -15.34 -1.33
CA GLU A 27 -16.91 -16.41 -2.32
C GLU A 27 -15.73 -17.37 -2.09
N PHE A 28 -14.61 -16.84 -1.59
CA PHE A 28 -13.36 -17.59 -1.38
C PHE A 28 -13.10 -17.93 0.09
N GLY A 29 -13.68 -17.18 1.04
CA GLY A 29 -13.55 -17.40 2.49
C GLY A 29 -14.42 -18.52 3.06
N LYS A 30 -15.17 -19.24 2.20
CA LYS A 30 -15.80 -20.52 2.57
C LYS A 30 -14.75 -21.60 2.87
N ASP A 31 -13.55 -21.45 2.33
CA ASP A 31 -12.38 -22.23 2.70
C ASP A 31 -11.73 -21.62 3.95
N SER A 32 -11.72 -22.37 5.06
CA SER A 32 -11.15 -21.94 6.34
C SER A 32 -9.68 -21.52 6.19
N GLN A 33 -8.92 -22.19 5.31
CA GLN A 33 -7.51 -21.90 5.12
C GLN A 33 -7.28 -20.53 4.45
N PHE A 34 -8.09 -20.18 3.44
CA PHE A 34 -8.00 -18.88 2.77
C PHE A 34 -8.34 -17.72 3.72
N SER A 35 -9.40 -17.89 4.51
CA SER A 35 -9.82 -16.89 5.51
C SER A 35 -8.73 -16.62 6.56
N ASP A 36 -8.10 -17.67 7.07
CA ASP A 36 -7.04 -17.55 8.07
C ASP A 36 -5.78 -16.88 7.51
N GLU A 37 -5.35 -17.26 6.30
CA GLU A 37 -4.21 -16.65 5.63
C GLU A 37 -4.46 -15.16 5.30
N LEU A 38 -5.68 -14.80 4.88
CA LEU A 38 -6.08 -13.41 4.63
C LEU A 38 -6.09 -12.57 5.93
N LYS A 39 -6.56 -13.16 7.03
CA LYS A 39 -6.57 -12.52 8.36
C LYS A 39 -5.16 -12.27 8.89
N ASP A 40 -4.26 -13.23 8.74
CA ASP A 40 -2.83 -13.07 9.08
C ASP A 40 -2.18 -11.96 8.23
N LEU A 41 -2.45 -11.94 6.92
CA LEU A 41 -1.96 -10.90 6.03
C LEU A 41 -2.45 -9.51 6.42
N ARG A 42 -3.74 -9.36 6.76
CA ARG A 42 -4.32 -8.11 7.27
C ARG A 42 -3.61 -7.64 8.53
N HIS A 43 -3.34 -8.55 9.48
CA HIS A 43 -2.66 -8.21 10.71
C HIS A 43 -1.22 -7.72 10.44
N LYS A 44 -0.49 -8.40 9.55
CA LYS A 44 0.87 -7.99 9.15
C LYS A 44 0.90 -6.62 8.50
N ILE A 45 -0.04 -6.32 7.60
CA ILE A 45 -0.15 -5.01 6.93
C ILE A 45 -0.51 -3.92 7.94
N LEU A 46 -1.47 -4.17 8.82
CA LEU A 46 -1.87 -3.21 9.85
C LEU A 46 -0.72 -2.91 10.81
N PHE A 47 0.00 -3.93 11.27
CA PHE A 47 1.19 -3.77 12.09
C PHE A 47 2.25 -2.95 11.35
N GLN A 48 2.57 -3.30 10.10
CA GLN A 48 3.57 -2.58 9.30
C GLN A 48 3.19 -1.11 9.12
N ASN A 49 1.93 -0.81 8.78
CA ASN A 49 1.48 0.55 8.59
C ASN A 49 1.44 1.33 9.90
N THR A 50 1.11 0.70 11.02
CA THR A 50 1.22 1.30 12.36
C THR A 50 2.66 1.69 12.67
N VAL A 51 3.62 0.79 12.40
CA VAL A 51 5.05 1.09 12.57
C VAL A 51 5.48 2.24 11.64
N LYS A 52 5.05 2.26 10.37
CA LYS A 52 5.32 3.37 9.43
C LYS A 52 4.82 4.72 9.99
N VAL A 53 3.63 4.75 10.59
CA VAL A 53 3.08 5.96 11.22
C VAL A 53 3.90 6.38 12.45
N ILE A 54 4.27 5.45 13.32
CA ILE A 54 5.12 5.73 14.49
C ILE A 54 6.47 6.33 14.05
N VAL A 55 7.07 5.76 13.00
CA VAL A 55 8.32 6.24 12.40
C VAL A 55 8.17 7.68 11.88
N LEU A 56 7.06 7.97 11.19
CA LEU A 56 6.77 9.32 10.71
C LEU A 56 6.58 10.34 11.83
N LEU A 57 5.84 9.97 12.88
CA LEU A 57 5.63 10.82 14.06
C LEU A 57 6.94 11.09 14.79
N PHE A 58 7.77 10.06 14.97
CA PHE A 58 9.09 10.22 15.57
C PHE A 58 9.98 11.15 14.74
N LEU A 59 10.00 11.00 13.41
CA LEU A 59 10.79 11.85 12.53
C LEU A 59 10.31 13.31 12.57
N ALA A 60 8.99 13.55 12.65
CA ALA A 60 8.45 14.88 12.87
C ALA A 60 8.93 15.48 14.20
N ILE A 61 8.89 14.72 15.31
CA ILE A 61 9.35 15.16 16.63
C ILE A 61 10.84 15.53 16.61
N VAL A 62 11.69 14.69 16.01
CA VAL A 62 13.14 14.94 15.92
C VAL A 62 13.43 16.25 15.17
N LEU A 63 12.65 16.55 14.13
CA LEU A 63 12.80 17.79 13.36
C LEU A 63 12.37 19.03 14.13
N PHE A 64 11.28 18.94 14.90
CA PHE A 64 10.84 20.03 15.75
C PHE A 64 11.80 20.28 16.93
N LEU A 65 12.42 19.23 17.46
CA LEU A 65 13.37 19.33 18.58
C LEU A 65 14.81 19.62 18.15
N GLY A 66 15.14 19.52 16.86
CA GLY A 66 16.44 19.91 16.29
C GLY A 66 17.64 19.04 16.70
N LYS A 67 17.42 17.86 17.29
CA LYS A 67 18.50 17.01 17.80
C LYS A 67 18.88 15.90 16.82
N ILE A 68 19.91 16.16 16.00
CA ILE A 68 20.36 15.25 14.93
C ILE A 68 20.81 13.88 15.45
N GLU A 69 21.25 13.80 16.71
CA GLU A 69 21.68 12.57 17.39
C GLU A 69 20.58 11.49 17.41
N HIS A 70 19.31 11.90 17.36
CA HIS A 70 18.17 11.00 17.37
C HIS A 70 17.90 10.36 16.00
N PHE A 71 18.57 10.81 14.93
CA PHE A 71 18.48 10.16 13.61
C PHE A 71 19.16 8.79 13.57
N LEU A 72 20.18 8.53 14.41
CA LEU A 72 20.81 7.20 14.46
C LEU A 72 19.85 6.11 14.96
N ALA A 73 18.89 6.48 15.82
CA ALA A 73 17.82 5.58 16.25
C ALA A 73 16.85 5.19 15.11
N PHE A 74 16.91 5.89 13.97
CA PHE A 74 16.07 5.63 12.80
C PHE A 74 16.55 4.45 11.96
N VAL A 75 17.85 4.19 11.92
CA VAL A 75 18.46 3.17 11.03
C VAL A 75 17.91 1.76 11.28
N PRO A 76 17.83 1.26 12.54
CA PRO A 76 17.27 -0.07 12.80
C PRO A 76 15.78 -0.15 12.45
N MET A 77 15.04 0.93 12.73
CA MET A 77 13.60 1.01 12.49
C MET A 77 13.30 1.01 10.98
N PHE A 78 14.13 1.69 10.18
CA PHE A 78 14.03 1.71 8.72
C PHE A 78 14.33 0.35 8.09
N ILE A 79 15.32 -0.39 8.59
CA ILE A 79 15.65 -1.74 8.09
C ILE A 79 14.48 -2.70 8.34
N LEU A 80 13.87 -2.65 9.53
CA LEU A 80 12.70 -3.47 9.87
C LEU A 80 11.49 -3.20 8.94
N LEU A 81 11.33 -1.96 8.46
CA LEU A 81 10.27 -1.60 7.51
C LEU A 81 10.44 -2.29 6.14
N PHE A 82 11.67 -2.39 5.63
CA PHE A 82 11.96 -2.98 4.31
C PHE A 82 11.81 -4.50 4.28
N VAL A 83 12.26 -5.18 5.35
CA VAL A 83 12.20 -6.65 5.42
C VAL A 83 10.74 -7.13 5.48
N ASN A 84 9.89 -6.45 6.24
CA ASN A 84 8.49 -6.83 6.38
C ASN A 84 7.68 -6.61 5.08
N ASP A 85 8.06 -5.59 4.29
CA ASP A 85 7.40 -5.24 3.03
C ASP A 85 7.49 -6.37 1.99
N THR A 86 8.66 -7.00 1.90
CA THR A 86 8.89 -8.11 0.96
C THR A 86 8.12 -9.37 1.38
N SER A 87 8.03 -9.63 2.69
CA SER A 87 7.26 -10.77 3.22
C SER A 87 5.76 -10.61 2.94
N ILE A 88 5.23 -9.41 3.15
CA ILE A 88 3.82 -9.08 2.87
C ILE A 88 3.50 -9.24 1.38
N ARG A 89 4.33 -8.70 0.48
CA ARG A 89 4.13 -8.87 -0.97
C ARG A 89 4.13 -10.33 -1.41
N LYS A 90 5.01 -11.16 -0.84
CA LYS A 90 5.00 -12.62 -1.08
C LYS A 90 3.75 -13.31 -0.52
N GLY A 91 3.16 -12.80 0.56
CA GLY A 91 1.88 -13.27 1.07
C GLY A 91 0.73 -12.94 0.12
N ILE A 92 0.67 -11.68 -0.34
CA ILE A 92 -0.30 -11.23 -1.34
C ILE A 92 -0.19 -12.05 -2.62
N GLY A 93 1.03 -12.23 -3.14
CA GLY A 93 1.28 -13.00 -4.36
C GLY A 93 0.77 -14.44 -4.27
N ARG A 94 1.03 -15.11 -3.15
CA ARG A 94 0.57 -16.50 -2.90
C ARG A 94 -0.96 -16.61 -2.84
N LEU A 95 -1.62 -15.74 -2.08
CA LEU A 95 -3.08 -15.74 -1.99
C LEU A 95 -3.74 -15.38 -3.33
N SER A 96 -3.18 -14.37 -4.01
CA SER A 96 -3.64 -13.97 -5.34
C SER A 96 -3.51 -15.11 -6.33
N GLN A 97 -2.40 -15.85 -6.32
CA GLN A 97 -2.21 -17.00 -7.20
C GLN A 97 -3.28 -18.07 -6.96
N ARG A 98 -3.61 -18.38 -5.70
CA ARG A 98 -4.64 -19.37 -5.36
C ARG A 98 -6.02 -18.99 -5.90
N VAL A 99 -6.37 -17.70 -5.79
CA VAL A 99 -7.62 -17.15 -6.35
C VAL A 99 -7.62 -17.20 -7.87
N LEU A 100 -6.53 -16.74 -8.49
CA LEU A 100 -6.38 -16.71 -9.94
C LEU A 100 -6.42 -18.11 -10.56
N SER A 101 -5.73 -19.09 -9.97
CA SER A 101 -5.70 -20.48 -10.47
C SER A 101 -7.04 -21.20 -10.37
N ARG A 102 -7.98 -20.71 -9.56
CA ARG A 102 -9.35 -21.27 -9.48
C ARG A 102 -10.20 -20.85 -10.67
N ASP A 103 -10.06 -19.60 -11.08
CA ASP A 103 -10.95 -18.97 -12.08
C ASP A 103 -10.32 -18.91 -13.49
N PHE A 104 -9.02 -19.17 -13.64
CA PHE A 104 -8.28 -19.11 -14.91
C PHE A 104 -7.44 -20.38 -15.12
N VAL A 105 -7.40 -20.88 -16.36
CA VAL A 105 -6.56 -22.02 -16.75
C VAL A 105 -5.14 -21.53 -17.07
N ASP A 106 -4.11 -22.36 -16.91
CA ASP A 106 -2.71 -21.94 -17.10
C ASP A 106 -2.43 -21.20 -18.44
N ASN A 107 -3.09 -21.61 -19.53
CA ASN A 107 -2.98 -20.97 -20.84
C ASN A 107 -3.60 -19.56 -20.93
N ASP A 108 -4.51 -19.20 -20.01
CA ASP A 108 -5.06 -17.84 -19.95
C ASP A 108 -4.00 -16.84 -19.48
N PHE A 109 -3.04 -17.26 -18.67
CA PHE A 109 -1.99 -16.39 -18.16
C PHE A 109 -0.90 -16.08 -19.20
N GLU A 110 -0.75 -16.90 -20.24
CA GLU A 110 0.13 -16.59 -21.37
C GLU A 110 -0.47 -15.53 -22.30
N ASN A 111 -1.81 -15.51 -22.39
CA ASN A 111 -2.53 -14.69 -23.37
C ASN A 111 -3.17 -13.42 -22.79
N LYS A 112 -3.28 -13.31 -21.46
CA LYS A 112 -3.92 -12.17 -20.79
C LYS A 112 -2.97 -11.44 -19.87
N SER A 113 -2.96 -10.12 -19.95
CA SER A 113 -2.19 -9.29 -19.01
C SER A 113 -2.87 -9.24 -17.63
N LEU A 114 -2.09 -8.94 -16.58
CA LEU A 114 -2.63 -8.72 -15.22
C LEU A 114 -3.74 -7.64 -15.21
N TYR A 115 -3.63 -6.66 -16.11
CA TYR A 115 -4.68 -5.67 -16.34
C TYR A 115 -5.99 -6.32 -16.81
N GLN A 116 -5.93 -7.17 -17.84
CA GLN A 116 -7.13 -7.79 -18.42
C GLN A 116 -7.79 -8.76 -17.42
N ILE A 117 -6.97 -9.47 -16.66
CA ILE A 117 -7.42 -10.32 -15.56
C ILE A 117 -8.12 -9.46 -14.51
N GLY A 118 -7.49 -8.35 -14.10
CA GLY A 118 -8.07 -7.44 -13.13
C GLY A 118 -9.39 -6.83 -13.58
N GLU A 119 -9.48 -6.35 -14.82
CA GLU A 119 -10.72 -5.85 -15.41
C GLU A 119 -11.85 -6.89 -15.44
N ASN A 120 -11.52 -8.15 -15.74
CA ASN A 120 -12.51 -9.22 -15.71
C ASN A 120 -13.04 -9.47 -14.29
N TYR A 121 -12.16 -9.46 -13.29
CA TYR A 121 -12.56 -9.55 -11.88
C TYR A 121 -13.40 -8.35 -11.44
N CYS A 122 -13.01 -7.14 -11.81
CA CYS A 122 -13.75 -5.93 -11.51
C CYS A 122 -15.17 -5.98 -12.07
N LYS A 123 -15.34 -6.45 -13.31
CA LYS A 123 -16.67 -6.66 -13.92
C LYS A 123 -17.46 -7.77 -13.24
N LYS A 124 -16.82 -8.90 -12.93
CA LYS A 124 -17.48 -10.08 -12.33
C LYS A 124 -17.98 -9.80 -10.91
N TYR A 125 -17.21 -9.05 -10.11
CA TYR A 125 -17.48 -8.85 -8.68
C TYR A 125 -17.89 -7.41 -8.31
N GLY A 126 -18.02 -6.51 -9.29
CA GLY A 126 -18.43 -5.12 -9.07
C GLY A 126 -17.39 -4.27 -8.32
N VAL A 127 -16.10 -4.58 -8.46
CA VAL A 127 -14.99 -3.94 -7.75
C VAL A 127 -14.36 -2.85 -8.62
N ALA A 128 -13.81 -1.79 -8.00
CA ALA A 128 -13.12 -0.72 -8.73
C ALA A 128 -11.93 -1.27 -9.54
N SER A 129 -11.76 -0.78 -10.78
CA SER A 129 -10.67 -1.21 -11.65
C SER A 129 -9.29 -0.83 -11.14
N LEU A 130 -8.28 -1.63 -11.49
CA LEU A 130 -6.87 -1.35 -11.25
C LEU A 130 -6.50 0.06 -11.71
N VAL A 131 -6.97 0.47 -12.90
CA VAL A 131 -6.73 1.80 -13.46
C VAL A 131 -7.34 2.89 -12.59
N THR A 132 -8.61 2.73 -12.19
CA THR A 132 -9.32 3.72 -11.39
C THR A 132 -8.61 3.92 -10.06
N VAL A 133 -8.24 2.81 -9.43
CA VAL A 133 -7.51 2.77 -8.17
C VAL A 133 -6.14 3.44 -8.27
N GLN A 134 -5.35 3.09 -9.29
CA GLN A 134 -4.03 3.70 -9.53
C GLN A 134 -4.16 5.20 -9.85
N PHE A 135 -5.11 5.57 -10.70
CA PHE A 135 -5.36 6.96 -11.05
C PHE A 135 -5.72 7.81 -9.83
N PHE A 136 -6.61 7.33 -8.96
CA PHE A 136 -6.96 8.02 -7.73
C PHE A 136 -5.76 8.16 -6.79
N THR A 137 -5.00 7.09 -6.59
CA THR A 137 -3.81 7.05 -5.71
C THR A 137 -2.75 8.05 -6.18
N VAL A 138 -2.39 8.02 -7.46
CA VAL A 138 -1.40 8.92 -8.05
C VAL A 138 -1.85 10.37 -7.94
N ASN A 139 -3.11 10.67 -8.26
CA ASN A 139 -3.62 12.03 -8.19
C ASN A 139 -3.71 12.57 -6.76
N PHE A 140 -4.09 11.73 -5.79
CA PHE A 140 -4.08 12.12 -4.38
C PHE A 140 -2.67 12.46 -3.89
N VAL A 141 -1.70 11.56 -4.13
CA VAL A 141 -0.29 11.79 -3.75
C VAL A 141 0.26 13.05 -4.43
N ARG A 142 -0.05 13.25 -5.73
CA ARG A 142 0.37 14.44 -6.47
C ARG A 142 -0.25 15.71 -5.89
N LEU A 143 -1.53 15.70 -5.53
CA LEU A 143 -2.22 16.84 -4.93
C LEU A 143 -1.61 17.21 -3.58
N VAL A 144 -1.34 16.22 -2.73
CA VAL A 144 -0.67 16.45 -1.44
C VAL A 144 0.72 17.05 -1.66
N PHE A 145 1.50 16.52 -2.60
CA PHE A 145 2.83 17.04 -2.92
C PHE A 145 2.78 18.51 -3.39
N VAL A 146 1.97 18.82 -4.40
CA VAL A 146 1.85 20.17 -4.94
C VAL A 146 1.36 21.15 -3.88
N SER A 147 0.33 20.77 -3.11
CA SER A 147 -0.20 21.61 -2.04
C SER A 147 0.84 21.88 -0.96
N SER A 148 1.64 20.87 -0.59
CA SER A 148 2.72 21.01 0.39
C SER A 148 3.79 21.98 -0.10
N VAL A 149 4.22 21.86 -1.35
CA VAL A 149 5.19 22.77 -1.96
C VAL A 149 4.68 24.21 -1.94
N VAL A 150 3.42 24.44 -2.32
CA VAL A 150 2.83 25.79 -2.31
C VAL A 150 2.79 26.35 -0.88
N VAL A 151 2.31 25.59 0.10
CA VAL A 151 2.23 26.04 1.50
C VAL A 151 3.62 26.38 2.05
N PHE A 152 4.62 25.53 1.83
CA PHE A 152 5.96 25.78 2.38
C PHE A 152 6.80 26.78 1.58
N ALA A 153 6.51 27.00 0.31
CA ALA A 153 7.18 28.04 -0.48
C ALA A 153 6.63 29.45 -0.19
N PHE A 154 5.33 29.55 0.14
CA PHE A 154 4.65 30.86 0.21
C PHE A 154 4.12 31.24 1.61
N ALA A 155 3.82 30.29 2.50
CA ALA A 155 3.13 30.58 3.77
C ALA A 155 4.02 30.49 5.03
N PHE A 156 5.14 29.76 4.99
CA PHE A 156 6.00 29.56 6.16
C PHE A 156 7.47 29.85 5.83
N PRO A 157 8.15 30.78 6.55
CA PRO A 157 9.57 31.05 6.38
C PRO A 157 10.41 29.99 7.11
N LEU A 158 10.25 28.72 6.73
CA LEU A 158 11.13 27.65 7.18
C LEU A 158 12.49 27.79 6.49
N LYS A 159 13.56 27.36 7.16
CA LYS A 159 14.86 27.20 6.49
C LYS A 159 14.67 26.21 5.35
N ILE A 160 15.29 26.46 4.19
CA ILE A 160 15.17 25.64 2.97
C ILE A 160 15.29 24.12 3.26
N GLN A 161 16.23 23.73 4.14
CA GLN A 161 16.40 22.34 4.54
C GLN A 161 15.21 21.75 5.30
N GLN A 162 14.58 22.51 6.20
CA GLN A 162 13.39 22.08 6.94
C GLN A 162 12.19 21.91 6.00
N SER A 163 12.04 22.79 5.00
CA SER A 163 11.00 22.67 3.98
C SER A 163 11.13 21.39 3.15
N TYR A 164 12.34 21.05 2.69
CA TYR A 164 12.57 19.82 1.94
C TYR A 164 12.21 18.57 2.75
N ILE A 165 12.61 18.53 4.02
CA ILE A 165 12.32 17.38 4.88
C ILE A 165 10.82 17.31 5.19
N ALA A 166 10.15 18.43 5.46
CA ALA A 166 8.70 18.47 5.68
C ALA A 166 7.91 17.99 4.45
N ILE A 167 8.31 18.40 3.25
CA ILE A 167 7.72 17.92 1.98
C ILE A 167 7.93 16.41 1.84
N ALA A 168 9.13 15.90 2.14
CA ALA A 168 9.41 14.47 2.08
C ALA A 168 8.55 13.65 3.07
N ILE A 169 8.32 14.16 4.28
CA ILE A 169 7.43 13.53 5.27
C ILE A 169 6.00 13.50 4.78
N LEU A 170 5.46 14.63 4.31
CA LEU A 170 4.08 14.70 3.82
C LEU A 170 3.88 13.81 2.61
N PHE A 171 4.87 13.77 1.71
CA PHE A 171 4.86 12.86 0.58
C PHE A 171 4.83 11.39 1.03
N TYR A 172 5.70 11.00 1.97
CA TYR A 172 5.73 9.63 2.48
C TYR A 172 4.44 9.30 3.27
N ALA A 173 3.95 10.22 4.10
CA ALA A 173 2.68 10.09 4.82
C ALA A 173 1.50 9.90 3.86
N SER A 174 1.46 10.65 2.76
CA SER A 174 0.40 10.49 1.74
C SER A 174 0.40 9.09 1.12
N LYS A 175 1.58 8.50 0.85
CA LYS A 175 1.71 7.13 0.38
C LYS A 175 1.27 6.09 1.42
N VAL A 176 1.54 6.34 2.70
CA VAL A 176 1.07 5.48 3.80
C VAL A 176 -0.46 5.57 3.94
N ILE A 177 -1.03 6.78 3.84
CA ILE A 177 -2.48 7.02 3.92
C ILE A 177 -3.21 6.33 2.77
N THR A 178 -2.69 6.37 1.53
CA THR A 178 -3.29 5.62 0.43
C THR A 178 -3.24 4.11 0.67
N GLY A 179 -2.17 3.59 1.27
CA GLY A 179 -2.11 2.20 1.73
C GLY A 179 -3.18 1.84 2.77
N PHE A 180 -3.52 2.77 3.68
CA PHE A 180 -4.62 2.61 4.63
C PHE A 180 -6.01 2.73 3.98
N HIS A 181 -6.17 3.58 2.98
CA HIS A 181 -7.45 3.72 2.26
C HIS A 181 -7.92 2.39 1.68
N PHE A 182 -7.00 1.59 1.14
CA PHE A 182 -7.29 0.23 0.66
C PHE A 182 -7.73 -0.74 1.77
N MET A 183 -7.31 -0.52 3.03
CA MET A 183 -7.76 -1.33 4.16
C MET A 183 -9.12 -0.89 4.71
N PHE A 184 -9.40 0.42 4.73
CA PHE A 184 -10.57 0.97 5.42
C PHE A 184 -11.81 1.16 4.55
N ASN A 185 -11.72 1.05 3.22
CA ASN A 185 -12.89 1.12 2.35
C ASN A 185 -13.88 -0.05 2.54
N ARG A 186 -13.56 -0.98 3.44
CA ARG A 186 -14.38 -2.12 3.89
C ARG A 186 -15.34 -1.79 5.06
N MET A 187 -15.26 -0.60 5.66
CA MET A 187 -16.13 -0.23 6.81
C MET A 187 -17.40 0.55 6.39
N LYS A 188 -17.80 0.48 5.12
CA LYS A 188 -19.04 1.05 4.62
C LYS A 188 -19.93 -0.03 4.01
#